data_AF-Q2GMB5-F1
#
_entry.id   AF-Q2GMB5-F1
#
_cell.length_a   1.000
_cell.length_b   1.000
_cell.length_c   1.000
_cell.angle_alpha   90.00
_cell.angle_beta   90.00
_cell.angle_gamma   90.00
#
_symmetry.space_group_name_H-M   'P 1'
#
loop_
_entity.id
_entity.type
_entity.pdbx_description
1 polymer ?
#
loop_
_entity_poly.entity_id
_entity_poly.type
_entity_poly.pdbx_seq_one_letter_code
_entity_poly.pdbx_strand_id
1 'polypeptide(L)'
;MPKRQRTPTNPLEVANRKTDEEFITDYLQPGAGNLPPGVQPWTTAWTHPKTGTEYTVSLVRVESLSEPDFRACFQLIEQTSRADYENSTAGWNAKKKAIEMKSPGLRYILVKRKDTAALEGFTSLMPTYEEGQPVIYCYEIHLQPSLQG
;
A
#
# COMPACT_ATOMS: atom_id res chain seq x y z
N MET A 1 -21.71 24.83 -32.60
CA MET A 1 -20.66 24.81 -31.56
C MET A 1 -20.16 23.37 -31.41
N PRO A 2 -18.88 23.08 -31.64
CA PRO A 2 -18.38 21.73 -31.46
C PRO A 2 -18.39 21.38 -29.96
N LYS A 3 -19.02 20.27 -29.60
CA LYS A 3 -18.97 19.69 -28.25
C LYS A 3 -17.49 19.46 -27.92
N ARG A 4 -16.99 20.20 -26.93
CA ARG A 4 -15.64 20.04 -26.36
C ARG A 4 -15.50 18.58 -25.94
N GLN A 5 -14.78 17.77 -26.71
CA GLN A 5 -14.43 16.41 -26.32
C GLN A 5 -13.68 16.50 -24.99
N ARG A 6 -14.23 15.87 -23.96
CA ARG A 6 -13.56 15.75 -22.66
C ARG A 6 -12.23 15.05 -22.91
N THR A 7 -11.12 15.66 -22.49
CA THR A 7 -9.79 15.04 -22.50
C THR A 7 -9.91 13.61 -21.96
N PRO A 8 -9.33 12.59 -22.63
CA PRO A 8 -9.32 11.24 -22.08
C PRO A 8 -8.77 11.32 -20.66
N THR A 9 -9.56 10.88 -19.68
CA THR A 9 -9.13 10.89 -18.28
C THR A 9 -7.88 10.05 -18.19
N ASN A 10 -6.81 10.62 -17.61
CA ASN A 10 -5.52 9.96 -17.50
C ASN A 10 -5.71 8.56 -16.86
N PRO A 11 -5.17 7.46 -17.43
CA PRO A 11 -5.34 6.11 -16.90
C PRO A 11 -4.99 5.99 -15.40
N LEU A 12 -4.00 6.75 -14.92
CA LEU A 12 -3.64 6.77 -13.50
C LEU A 12 -4.67 7.52 -12.64
N GLU A 13 -5.26 8.60 -13.15
CA GLU A 13 -6.40 9.23 -12.47
C GLU A 13 -7.60 8.29 -12.36
N VAL A 14 -7.85 7.48 -13.40
CA VAL A 14 -8.91 6.47 -13.36
C VAL A 14 -8.60 5.44 -12.27
N ALA A 15 -7.38 4.91 -12.22
CA ALA A 15 -6.96 3.96 -11.19
C ALA A 15 -7.07 4.53 -9.77
N ASN A 16 -6.65 5.79 -9.56
CA ASN A 16 -6.67 6.44 -8.25
C ASN A 16 -8.07 6.77 -7.74
N ARG A 17 -9.07 6.90 -8.64
CA ARG A 17 -10.47 7.15 -8.26
C ARG A 17 -11.25 5.90 -7.87
N LYS A 18 -10.75 4.71 -8.20
CA LYS A 18 -11.44 3.44 -7.89
C LYS A 18 -11.63 3.24 -6.39
N THR A 19 -12.70 2.56 -6.01
CA THR A 19 -12.80 1.99 -4.65
C THR A 19 -11.74 0.91 -4.45
N ASP A 20 -11.63 0.39 -3.23
CA ASP A 20 -10.66 -0.66 -2.92
C ASP A 20 -11.05 -1.96 -3.64
N GLU A 21 -12.34 -2.28 -3.69
CA GLU A 21 -12.91 -3.44 -4.38
C GLU A 21 -12.72 -3.37 -5.90
N GLU A 22 -13.01 -2.21 -6.50
CA GLU A 22 -12.80 -1.98 -7.93
C GLU A 22 -11.32 -2.08 -8.29
N PHE A 23 -10.42 -1.54 -7.46
CA PHE A 23 -8.98 -1.60 -7.69
C PHE A 23 -8.46 -3.05 -7.60
N ILE A 24 -8.89 -3.81 -6.59
CA ILE A 24 -8.53 -5.22 -6.45
C ILE A 24 -9.02 -6.02 -7.66
N THR A 25 -10.28 -5.84 -8.04
CA THR A 25 -10.91 -6.58 -9.15
C THR A 25 -10.18 -6.31 -10.47
N ASP A 26 -9.90 -5.04 -10.77
CA ASP A 26 -9.36 -4.65 -12.07
C ASP A 26 -7.85 -4.87 -12.18
N TYR A 27 -7.10 -4.76 -11.08
CA TYR A 27 -5.63 -4.72 -11.12
C TYR A 27 -4.91 -5.82 -10.34
N LEU A 28 -5.52 -6.38 -9.29
CA LEU A 28 -4.90 -7.44 -8.48
C LEU A 28 -5.50 -8.83 -8.75
N GLN A 29 -6.70 -8.89 -9.32
CA GLN A 29 -7.40 -10.11 -9.70
C GLN A 29 -7.97 -10.04 -11.13
N PRO A 30 -7.19 -9.66 -12.16
CA PRO A 30 -7.71 -9.60 -13.51
C PRO A 30 -8.06 -11.02 -13.99
N GLY A 31 -9.33 -11.41 -13.85
CA GLY A 31 -9.90 -12.71 -14.22
C GLY A 31 -8.97 -13.90 -13.94
N ALA A 32 -9.15 -14.58 -12.80
CA ALA A 32 -8.32 -15.69 -12.28
C ALA A 32 -7.96 -16.83 -13.26
N GLY A 33 -8.43 -16.82 -14.51
CA GLY A 33 -8.05 -17.72 -15.60
C GLY A 33 -6.96 -17.23 -16.57
N ASN A 34 -6.51 -15.96 -16.52
CA ASN A 34 -5.55 -15.39 -17.50
C ASN A 34 -4.25 -14.83 -16.88
N LEU A 35 -3.89 -15.25 -15.66
CA LEU A 35 -2.65 -14.81 -15.02
C LEU A 35 -1.42 -15.36 -15.77
N PRO A 36 -0.37 -14.55 -16.01
CA PRO A 36 0.88 -15.05 -16.55
C PRO A 36 1.47 -16.18 -15.69
N PRO A 37 2.23 -17.12 -16.27
CA PRO A 37 2.90 -18.16 -15.51
C PRO A 37 3.75 -17.57 -14.37
N GLY A 38 3.56 -18.09 -13.16
CA GLY A 38 4.27 -17.64 -11.96
C GLY A 38 3.60 -16.49 -11.20
N VAL A 39 2.52 -15.90 -11.72
CA VAL A 39 1.75 -14.87 -11.00
C VAL A 39 0.65 -15.55 -10.19
N GLN A 40 0.68 -15.37 -8.87
CA GLN A 40 -0.39 -15.80 -7.98
C GLN A 40 -1.51 -14.76 -7.96
N PRO A 41 -2.78 -15.18 -7.83
CA PRO A 41 -3.88 -14.24 -7.61
C PRO A 41 -3.67 -13.49 -6.29
N TRP A 42 -4.27 -12.30 -6.18
CA TRP A 42 -4.38 -11.60 -4.91
C TRP A 42 -4.89 -12.53 -3.80
N THR A 43 -4.14 -12.58 -2.70
CA THR A 43 -4.51 -13.35 -1.51
C THR A 43 -4.94 -12.41 -0.39
N THR A 44 -5.97 -12.82 0.35
CA THR A 44 -6.44 -12.12 1.55
C THR A 44 -6.03 -12.82 2.83
N ALA A 45 -5.37 -13.98 2.73
CA ALA A 45 -4.88 -14.75 3.86
C ALA A 45 -3.49 -15.31 3.56
N TRP A 46 -2.64 -15.33 4.57
CA TRP A 46 -1.31 -15.91 4.48
C TRP A 46 -0.98 -16.65 5.77
N THR A 47 -0.34 -17.81 5.65
CA THR A 47 0.11 -18.60 6.79
C THR A 47 1.62 -18.65 6.78
N HIS A 48 2.23 -18.22 7.88
CA HIS A 48 3.67 -18.18 8.00
C HIS A 48 4.25 -19.61 7.96
N PRO A 49 5.16 -19.93 7.02
CA PRO A 49 5.55 -21.32 6.76
C PRO A 49 6.29 -21.99 7.92
N LYS A 50 7.04 -21.22 8.72
CA LYS A 50 7.80 -21.75 9.88
C LYS A 50 6.99 -21.85 11.17
N THR A 51 6.14 -20.86 11.45
CA THR A 51 5.43 -20.75 12.74
C THR A 51 3.98 -21.22 12.69
N GLY A 52 3.41 -21.33 11.48
CA GLY A 52 1.99 -21.63 11.29
C GLY A 52 1.05 -20.47 11.65
N THR A 53 1.57 -19.30 12.03
CA THR A 53 0.74 -18.13 12.37
C THR A 53 -0.05 -17.68 11.15
N GLU A 54 -1.35 -17.41 11.33
CA GLU A 54 -2.24 -16.94 10.27
C GLU A 54 -2.35 -15.41 10.25
N TYR A 55 -2.35 -14.84 9.05
CA TYR A 55 -2.43 -13.41 8.79
C TYR A 55 -3.52 -13.10 7.79
N THR A 56 -4.14 -11.93 7.93
CA THR A 56 -4.99 -11.32 6.91
C THR A 56 -4.18 -10.30 6.12
N VAL A 57 -4.44 -10.26 4.81
CA VAL A 57 -3.85 -9.30 3.88
C VAL A 57 -4.99 -8.49 3.28
N SER A 58 -4.89 -7.16 3.34
CA SER A 58 -5.94 -6.27 2.84
C SER A 58 -5.33 -5.07 2.14
N LEU A 59 -5.99 -4.58 1.09
CA LEU A 59 -5.69 -3.31 0.46
C LEU A 59 -6.73 -2.28 0.88
N VAL A 60 -6.29 -1.13 1.38
CA VAL A 60 -7.17 -0.02 1.76
C VAL A 60 -6.63 1.30 1.22
N ARG A 61 -7.52 2.20 0.81
CA ARG A 61 -7.16 3.59 0.55
C ARG A 61 -6.82 4.33 1.84
N VAL A 62 -5.99 5.37 1.71
CA VAL A 62 -5.63 6.25 2.82
C VAL A 62 -6.87 6.89 3.47
N GLU A 63 -7.92 7.18 2.70
CA GLU A 63 -9.18 7.73 3.22
C GLU A 63 -9.99 6.71 4.04
N SER A 64 -9.74 5.42 3.85
CA SER A 64 -10.40 4.31 4.56
C SER A 64 -9.49 3.65 5.60
N LEU A 65 -8.24 4.12 5.73
CA LEU A 65 -7.29 3.63 6.71
C LEU A 65 -7.75 4.03 8.11
N SER A 66 -7.96 3.03 8.98
CA SER A 66 -8.38 3.29 10.35
C SER A 66 -7.28 4.02 11.13
N GLU A 67 -7.66 4.89 12.05
CA GLU A 67 -6.71 5.62 12.88
C GLU A 67 -5.79 4.69 13.73
N PRO A 68 -6.27 3.55 14.29
CA PRO A 68 -5.39 2.55 14.89
C PRO A 68 -4.36 1.95 13.91
N ASP A 69 -4.78 1.61 12.68
CA ASP A 69 -3.88 1.05 11.67
C ASP A 69 -2.86 2.08 11.19
N PHE A 70 -3.28 3.34 11.00
CA PHE A 70 -2.40 4.45 10.67
C PHE A 70 -1.30 4.61 11.73
N ARG A 71 -1.67 4.63 13.01
CA ARG A 71 -0.69 4.74 14.10
C ARG A 71 0.26 3.54 14.13
N ALA A 72 -0.25 2.33 13.93
CA ALA A 72 0.59 1.14 13.89
C ALA A 72 1.59 1.17 12.72
N CYS A 73 1.16 1.63 11.53
CA CYS A 73 2.06 1.84 10.40
C CYS A 73 3.13 2.88 10.72
N PHE A 74 2.73 4.02 11.29
CA PHE A 74 3.66 5.10 11.65
C PHE A 74 4.70 4.65 12.68
N GLN A 75 4.26 3.95 13.73
CA GLN A 75 5.14 3.38 14.74
C GLN A 75 6.09 2.35 14.14
N LEU A 76 5.64 1.57 13.16
CA LEU A 76 6.51 0.61 12.50
C LEU A 76 7.62 1.32 11.70
N ILE A 77 7.33 2.38 10.95
CA ILE A 77 8.35 3.22 10.29
C ILE A 77 9.34 3.78 11.31
N GLU A 78 8.84 4.27 12.45
CA GLU A 78 9.70 4.78 13.52
C GLU A 78 10.66 3.72 14.05
N GLN A 79 10.19 2.48 14.18
CA GLN A 79 11.00 1.36 14.67
C GLN A 79 12.05 0.91 13.66
N THR A 80 11.71 0.91 12.36
CA THR A 80 12.54 0.29 11.31
C THR A 80 13.46 1.27 10.61
N SER A 81 13.08 2.54 10.46
CA SER A 81 13.79 3.49 9.58
C SER A 81 14.05 4.86 10.17
N ARG A 82 13.60 5.15 11.39
CA ARG A 82 13.89 6.46 12.03
C ARG A 82 15.38 6.77 12.07
N ALA A 83 16.20 5.79 12.46
CA ALA A 83 17.65 5.96 12.52
C ALA A 83 18.24 6.31 11.14
N ASP A 84 17.75 5.67 10.07
CA ASP A 84 18.19 5.98 8.71
C ASP A 84 17.77 7.37 8.27
N TYR A 85 16.53 7.78 8.60
CA TYR A 85 16.05 9.14 8.34
C TYR A 85 16.88 10.19 9.09
N GLU A 86 17.18 9.98 10.37
CA GLU A 86 17.99 10.89 11.19
C GLU A 86 19.41 11.06 10.64
N ASN A 87 19.97 10.02 10.03
CA ASN A 87 21.29 10.06 9.39
C ASN A 87 21.28 10.51 7.92
N SER A 88 20.10 10.70 7.33
CA SER A 88 19.95 11.18 5.95
C SER A 88 19.98 12.71 5.86
N THR A 89 20.16 13.24 4.65
CA THR A 89 20.04 14.68 4.39
C THR A 89 18.63 15.23 4.59
N ALA A 90 17.60 14.38 4.55
CA ALA A 90 16.21 14.76 4.77
C ALA A 90 15.87 14.93 6.26
N GLY A 91 16.58 14.21 7.15
CA GLY A 91 16.30 14.15 8.58
C GLY A 91 14.99 13.43 8.93
N TRP A 92 14.77 13.19 10.22
CA TRP A 92 13.49 12.71 10.73
C TRP A 92 12.59 13.86 11.18
N ASN A 93 11.37 13.90 10.68
CA ASN A 93 10.33 14.81 11.17
C ASN A 93 8.99 14.08 11.23
N ALA A 94 8.62 13.66 12.44
CA ALA A 94 7.39 12.90 12.71
C ALA A 94 6.13 13.56 12.12
N LYS A 95 5.99 14.89 12.24
CA LYS A 95 4.82 15.61 11.73
C LYS A 95 4.80 15.61 10.20
N LYS A 96 5.92 15.91 9.55
CA LYS A 96 6.02 15.85 8.08
C LYS A 96 5.74 14.44 7.58
N LYS A 97 6.28 13.41 8.25
CA LYS A 97 6.07 12.02 7.86
C LYS A 97 4.60 11.60 8.00
N ALA A 98 3.95 11.97 9.09
CA ALA A 98 2.52 11.71 9.27
C ALA A 98 1.65 12.43 8.21
N ILE A 99 2.05 13.62 7.75
CA ILE A 99 1.38 14.33 6.64
C ILE A 99 1.60 13.57 5.33
N GLU A 100 2.84 13.17 5.05
CA GLU A 100 3.20 12.40 3.85
C GLU A 100 2.42 11.08 3.76
N MET A 101 2.32 10.33 4.86
CA MET A 101 1.51 9.11 4.96
C MET A 101 0.00 9.34 4.76
N LYS A 102 -0.47 10.59 4.79
CA LYS A 102 -1.87 10.95 4.53
C LYS A 102 -2.05 11.57 3.13
N SER A 103 -1.05 11.43 2.24
CA SER A 103 -1.11 11.98 0.89
C SER A 103 -2.27 11.37 0.10
N PRO A 104 -3.10 12.20 -0.56
CA PRO A 104 -4.22 11.71 -1.35
C PRO A 104 -3.78 10.72 -2.44
N GLY A 105 -4.55 9.65 -2.63
CA GLY A 105 -4.25 8.61 -3.62
C GLY A 105 -3.35 7.48 -3.12
N LEU A 106 -2.75 7.59 -1.93
CA LEU A 106 -2.04 6.48 -1.30
C LEU A 106 -2.98 5.31 -1.03
N ARG A 107 -2.48 4.11 -1.31
CA ARG A 107 -3.07 2.84 -0.94
C ARG A 107 -2.11 2.08 -0.05
N TYR A 108 -2.67 1.40 0.94
CA TYR A 108 -1.96 0.62 1.93
C TYR A 108 -2.30 -0.85 1.74
N ILE A 109 -1.28 -1.70 1.60
CA ILE A 109 -1.44 -3.14 1.82
C ILE A 109 -1.03 -3.40 3.27
N LEU A 110 -1.95 -3.93 4.06
CA LEU A 110 -1.75 -4.23 5.48
C LEU A 110 -1.65 -5.74 5.67
N VAL A 111 -0.70 -6.17 6.50
CA VAL A 111 -0.55 -7.54 6.97
C VAL A 111 -0.82 -7.56 8.47
N LYS A 112 -1.90 -8.24 8.88
CA LYS A 112 -2.35 -8.26 10.27
C LYS A 112 -2.48 -9.69 10.76
N ARG A 113 -2.14 -9.98 12.02
CA ARG A 113 -2.40 -11.31 12.58
C ARG A 113 -3.91 -11.57 12.62
N LYS A 114 -4.32 -12.78 12.27
CA LYS A 114 -5.75 -13.14 12.23
C LYS A 114 -6.38 -13.25 13.61
N ASP A 115 -5.60 -13.60 14.64
CA ASP A 115 -6.06 -13.80 16.01
C ASP A 115 -6.19 -12.50 16.82
N THR A 116 -5.24 -11.58 16.66
CA THR A 116 -5.18 -10.33 17.45
C THR A 116 -5.51 -9.07 16.65
N ALA A 117 -5.60 -9.17 15.32
CA ALA A 117 -5.64 -8.03 14.41
C ALA A 117 -4.47 -7.05 14.57
N ALA A 118 -3.35 -7.46 15.19
CA ALA A 118 -2.15 -6.65 15.28
C ALA A 118 -1.49 -6.49 13.91
N LEU A 119 -1.08 -5.27 13.56
CA LEU A 119 -0.33 -4.98 12.33
C LEU A 119 1.11 -5.50 12.47
N GLU A 120 1.51 -6.35 11.53
CA GLU A 120 2.85 -6.96 11.50
C GLU A 120 3.64 -6.56 10.26
N GLY A 121 3.02 -5.88 9.31
CA GLY A 121 3.70 -5.31 8.16
C GLY A 121 2.77 -4.48 7.30
N PHE A 122 3.33 -3.60 6.50
CA PHE A 122 2.58 -2.88 5.48
C PHE A 122 3.48 -2.40 4.33
N THR A 123 2.85 -2.03 3.23
CA THR A 123 3.46 -1.16 2.21
C THR A 123 2.47 -0.09 1.79
N SER A 124 2.96 1.12 1.54
CA SER A 124 2.18 2.20 0.94
C SER A 124 2.63 2.46 -0.49
N LEU A 125 1.67 2.56 -1.41
CA LEU A 125 1.91 2.69 -2.84
C LEU A 125 0.90 3.62 -3.51
N MET A 126 1.28 4.18 -4.65
CA MET A 126 0.39 5.00 -5.47
C MET A 126 0.74 4.87 -6.96
N PRO A 127 -0.25 4.59 -7.83
CA PRO A 127 -0.13 4.83 -9.25
C PRO A 127 0.11 6.33 -9.53
N THR A 128 1.27 6.68 -10.07
CA THR A 128 1.69 8.07 -10.30
C THR A 128 2.61 8.21 -11.52
N TYR A 129 2.93 9.45 -11.90
CA TYR A 129 4.02 9.73 -12.80
C TYR A 129 5.29 10.05 -12.03
N GLU A 130 6.38 9.39 -12.39
CA GLU A 130 7.72 9.71 -11.92
C GLU A 130 8.60 9.91 -13.16
N GLU A 131 9.29 11.06 -13.26
CA GLU A 131 10.10 11.40 -14.44
C GLU A 131 9.37 11.21 -15.79
N GLY A 132 8.07 11.55 -15.81
CA GLY A 132 7.21 11.43 -16.99
C GLY A 132 6.77 10.00 -17.34
N GLN A 133 7.15 9.00 -16.56
CA GLN A 133 6.75 7.60 -16.76
C GLN A 133 5.63 7.19 -15.80
N PRO A 134 4.60 6.45 -16.26
CA PRO A 134 3.60 5.89 -15.38
C PRO A 134 4.16 4.73 -14.56
N VAL A 135 4.13 4.85 -13.25
CA VAL A 135 4.69 3.87 -12.31
C VAL A 135 3.71 3.58 -11.17
N ILE A 136 3.93 2.46 -10.47
CA ILE A 136 3.42 2.27 -9.12
C ILE A 136 4.58 2.62 -8.19
N TYR A 137 4.50 3.79 -7.56
CA TYR A 137 5.54 4.24 -6.65
C TYR A 137 5.30 3.62 -5.27
N CYS A 138 6.26 2.84 -4.78
CA CYS A 138 6.28 2.32 -3.42
C CYS A 138 6.93 3.36 -2.50
N TYR A 139 6.14 3.96 -1.61
CA TYR A 139 6.62 4.97 -0.67
C TYR A 139 7.28 4.33 0.54
N GLU A 140 6.66 3.28 1.07
CA GLU A 140 7.13 2.58 2.26
C GLU A 140 6.89 1.09 2.13
N ILE A 141 7.78 0.29 2.71
CA ILE A 141 7.61 -1.14 2.93
C ILE A 141 8.29 -1.53 4.22
N HIS A 142 7.50 -2.01 5.18
CA HIS A 142 8.00 -2.34 6.52
C HIS A 142 7.39 -3.63 7.03
N LEU A 143 8.21 -4.42 7.71
CA LEU A 143 7.82 -5.67 8.36
C LEU A 143 8.30 -5.64 9.81
N GLN A 144 7.48 -6.15 10.72
CA GLN A 144 7.93 -6.51 12.06
C GLN A 144 9.06 -7.54 11.97
N PRO A 145 10.02 -7.57 12.92
CA PRO A 145 11.12 -8.52 12.92
C PRO A 145 10.68 -9.99 12.82
N SER A 146 9.49 -10.31 13.34
CA SER A 146 8.85 -11.63 13.27
C SER A 146 8.59 -12.13 11.84
N LEU A 147 8.46 -11.22 10.88
CA LEU A 147 8.17 -11.51 9.46
C LEU A 147 9.40 -11.33 8.56
N GLN A 148 10.55 -10.93 9.11
CA GLN A 148 11.80 -10.78 8.38
C GLN A 148 12.52 -12.13 8.28
N GLY A 149 13.21 -12.40 7.18
CA GLY A 149 13.86 -13.69 6.94
C GLY A 149 14.71 -13.72 5.69
#